data_AF-A0A5S4EMZ6-F1
#
_entry.id   AF-A0A5S4EMZ6-F1
#
_cell.length_a   1.000
_cell.length_b   1.000
_cell.length_c   1.000
_cell.angle_alpha   90.00
_cell.angle_beta   90.00
_cell.angle_gamma   90.00
#
_symmetry.space_group_name_H-M   'P 1'
#
loop_
_entity.id
_entity.type
_entity.pdbx_description
1 polymer ?
#
loop_
_entity_poly.entity_id
_entity_poly.type
_entity_poly.pdbx_seq_one_letter_code
_entity_poly.pdbx_strand_id
1 'polypeptide(L)' 'MILHTTEVTSLPSYRLFLRFSNGEVFEALRDPLLFATASQHPVMRTAAWANGSELAPEFLLDLMEAQQGNRAA' A
#
# COMPACT_ATOMS: atom_id res chain seq x y z
N MET A 1 -1.13 -6.97 -8.69
CA MET A 1 0.13 -6.31 -9.09
C MET A 1 0.31 -5.13 -8.15
N ILE A 2 1.35 -5.08 -7.33
CA ILE A 2 1.55 -4.03 -6.32
C ILE A 2 1.81 -2.69 -7.02
N LEU A 3 1.29 -1.57 -6.51
CA LEU A 3 1.64 -0.23 -6.98
C LEU A 3 3.09 -0.02 -6.61
N HIS A 4 3.94 0.06 -7.60
CA HIS A 4 5.35 0.31 -7.36
C HIS A 4 5.81 1.45 -8.27
N THR A 5 6.81 2.17 -7.78
CA THR A 5 7.53 3.13 -8.61
C THR A 5 8.27 2.36 -9.69
N THR A 6 7.88 2.56 -10.95
CA THR A 6 8.61 2.07 -12.13
C THR A 6 9.79 2.97 -12.47
N GLU A 7 9.82 4.18 -11.93
CA GLU A 7 10.90 5.14 -12.13
C GLU A 7 11.01 6.07 -10.92
N VAL A 8 12.25 6.34 -10.51
CA VAL A 8 12.59 7.27 -9.42
C VAL A 8 13.81 8.08 -9.83
N THR A 9 13.65 9.40 -9.92
CA THR A 9 14.74 10.32 -10.27
C THR A 9 14.82 11.45 -9.23
N SER A 10 16.01 11.67 -8.67
CA SER A 10 16.27 12.79 -7.76
C SER A 10 16.37 14.11 -8.52
N LEU A 11 15.67 15.13 -8.06
CA LEU A 11 15.70 16.49 -8.59
C LEU A 11 16.32 17.46 -7.57
N PRO A 12 16.86 18.62 -8.00
CA PRO A 12 17.30 19.66 -7.08
C PRO A 12 16.19 20.12 -6.12
N SER A 13 16.61 20.66 -4.98
CA SER A 13 15.73 21.19 -3.94
C SER A 13 14.84 20.15 -3.27
N TYR A 14 15.39 18.96 -2.98
CA TYR A 14 14.70 17.89 -2.24
C TYR A 14 13.40 17.42 -2.89
N ARG A 15 13.40 17.27 -4.22
CA ARG A 15 12.24 16.77 -4.98
C ARG A 15 12.56 15.43 -5.64
N LEU A 16 11.55 14.60 -5.82
CA LEU A 16 11.63 13.36 -6.57
C LEU A 16 10.64 13.40 -7.73
N PHE A 17 11.08 12.94 -8.90
CA PHE A 17 10.17 12.52 -9.97
C PHE A 17 9.88 11.04 -9.80
N LEU A 18 8.60 10.68 -9.80
CA LEU A 18 8.14 9.30 -9.65
C LEU A 18 7.21 8.95 -10.81
N ARG A 19 7.40 7.77 -11.38
CA ARG A 19 6.42 7.14 -12.28
C ARG A 19 5.97 5.83 -11.66
N PHE A 20 4.66 5.58 -11.69
CA PHE A 20 4.06 4.40 -11.08
C PHE A 20 3.56 3.43 -12.14
N SER A 21 3.48 2.15 -11.78
CA SER A 21 2.81 1.13 -12.58
C SER A 21 1.31 1.44 -12.73
N ASN A 22 0.77 1.34 -13.94
CA ASN A 22 -0.64 1.51 -14.26
C ASN A 22 -1.43 0.21 -14.00
N GLY A 23 -2.25 0.16 -12.95
CA GLY A 23 -3.20 -0.95 -12.75
C GLY A 23 -3.71 -1.15 -11.32
N GLU A 24 -4.88 -1.77 -11.21
CA GLU A 24 -5.60 -2.08 -9.96
C GLU A 24 -4.74 -2.94 -9.02
N VAL A 25 -4.40 -2.33 -7.89
CA VAL A 25 -3.21 -2.68 -7.11
C VAL A 25 -3.40 -3.91 -6.24
N PHE A 26 -4.65 -4.24 -5.93
CA PHE A 26 -4.98 -5.17 -4.84
C PHE A 26 -5.92 -6.30 -5.26
N GLU A 27 -6.11 -6.56 -6.57
CA GLU A 27 -7.03 -7.61 -7.03
C GLU A 27 -6.69 -8.99 -6.43
N ALA A 28 -5.40 -9.32 -6.31
CA ALA A 28 -4.95 -10.57 -5.69
C ALA A 28 -5.37 -10.66 -4.21
N LEU A 29 -5.44 -9.53 -3.48
CA LEU A 29 -5.88 -9.51 -2.09
C LEU A 29 -7.38 -9.74 -1.91
N ARG A 30 -8.16 -9.89 -3.01
CA ARG A 30 -9.54 -10.38 -2.94
C ARG A 30 -9.62 -11.88 -2.65
N ASP A 31 -8.54 -12.65 -2.86
CA ASP A 31 -8.46 -14.04 -2.43
C ASP A 31 -8.36 -14.11 -0.88
N PRO A 32 -9.36 -14.69 -0.18
CA PRO A 32 -9.36 -14.75 1.28
C PRO A 32 -8.17 -15.53 1.86
N LEU A 33 -7.69 -16.57 1.17
CA LEU A 33 -6.56 -17.36 1.65
C LEU A 33 -5.28 -16.55 1.60
N LEU A 34 -5.07 -15.79 0.52
CA LEU A 34 -3.95 -14.88 0.44
C LEU A 34 -4.10 -13.74 1.44
N PHE A 35 -5.28 -13.14 1.56
CA PHE A 35 -5.52 -12.02 2.47
C PHE A 35 -5.25 -12.39 3.94
N ALA A 36 -5.57 -13.63 4.34
CA ALA A 36 -5.31 -14.15 5.68
C ALA A 36 -3.81 -14.30 6.02
N THR A 37 -2.91 -14.17 5.05
CA THR A 37 -1.46 -14.18 5.27
C THR A 37 -0.89 -12.85 5.77
N ALA A 38 -1.74 -11.84 5.98
CA ALA A 38 -1.33 -10.54 6.50
C ALA A 38 -0.48 -10.68 7.78
N SER A 39 0.67 -10.03 7.80
CA SER A 39 1.58 -9.98 8.95
C SER A 39 2.31 -8.65 8.98
N GLN A 40 2.88 -8.28 10.13
CA GLN A 40 3.69 -7.08 10.22
C GLN A 40 5.09 -7.35 9.67
N HIS A 41 5.55 -6.56 8.68
CA HIS A 41 6.92 -6.67 8.19
C HIS A 41 7.91 -6.26 9.31
N PRO A 42 8.93 -7.09 9.63
CA PRO A 42 9.75 -6.91 10.83
C PRO A 42 10.60 -5.62 10.82
N VAL A 43 11.04 -5.18 9.64
CA VAL A 43 11.88 -3.98 9.46
C VAL A 43 11.05 -2.76 9.07
N MET A 44 10.37 -2.81 7.91
CA MET A 44 9.58 -1.70 7.38
C MET A 44 8.35 -1.34 8.22
N ARG A 45 7.89 -2.24 9.11
CA ARG A 45 6.70 -2.05 9.96
C ARG A 45 5.40 -1.81 9.17
N THR A 46 5.38 -2.18 7.90
CA THR A 46 4.21 -2.22 7.02
C THR A 46 3.34 -3.44 7.33
N ALA A 47 2.07 -3.44 6.91
CA ALA A 47 1.28 -4.66 6.81
C ALA A 47 1.65 -5.34 5.49
N ALA A 48 2.11 -6.59 5.54
CA ALA A 48 2.64 -7.33 4.42
C ALA A 48 1.92 -8.69 4.23
N TRP A 49 1.80 -9.13 2.98
CA TRP A 49 1.18 -10.41 2.58
C TRP A 49 2.21 -11.34 1.93
N ALA A 50 1.91 -12.65 1.89
CA ALA A 50 2.82 -13.65 1.36
C ALA A 50 3.17 -13.49 -0.14
N ASN A 51 2.35 -12.77 -0.91
CA ASN A 51 2.62 -12.43 -2.31
C ASN A 51 3.56 -11.22 -2.47
N GLY A 52 4.06 -10.65 -1.36
CA GLY A 52 4.91 -9.47 -1.33
C GLY A 52 4.16 -8.13 -1.37
N SER A 53 2.82 -8.14 -1.38
CA SER A 53 2.04 -6.91 -1.25
C SER A 53 2.24 -6.30 0.13
N GLU A 54 2.34 -4.97 0.20
CA GLU A 54 2.47 -4.25 1.46
C GLU A 54 1.65 -2.96 1.47
N LEU A 55 1.19 -2.56 2.66
CA LEU A 55 0.55 -1.29 2.93
C LEU A 55 1.24 -0.59 4.09
N ALA A 56 1.54 0.69 3.90
CA ALA A 56 2.14 1.53 4.93
C ALA A 56 1.13 1.87 6.05
N PRO A 57 1.58 2.02 7.31
CA PRO A 57 0.69 2.31 8.44
C PRO A 57 -0.16 3.58 8.27
N GLU A 58 0.39 4.64 7.70
CA GLU A 58 -0.31 5.90 7.45
C GLU A 58 -1.48 5.73 6.48
N PHE A 59 -1.32 4.91 5.43
CA PHE A 59 -2.40 4.62 4.50
C PHE A 59 -3.51 3.79 5.17
N LEU A 60 -3.14 2.84 6.03
CA LEU A 60 -4.12 2.07 6.83
C LEU A 60 -4.85 2.94 7.84
N LEU A 61 -4.16 3.92 8.43
CA LEU A 61 -4.75 4.90 9.34
C LEU A 61 -5.79 5.75 8.60
N ASP A 62 -5.43 6.33 7.45
CA ASP A 62 -6.36 7.12 6.62
C ASP A 62 -7.60 6.30 6.24
N LEU A 63 -7.41 5.02 5.86
CA LEU A 63 -8.52 4.12 5.55
C LEU A 63 -9.40 3.83 6.78
N MET A 64 -8.79 3.57 7.93
CA MET A 64 -9.51 3.31 9.18
C MET A 64 -10.31 4.53 9.60
N GLU A 65 -9.73 5.72 9.55
CA GLU A 65 -10.40 6.99 9.85
C GLU A 65 -11.55 7.25 8.88
N ALA A 66 -11.34 7.03 7.57
CA ALA A 66 -12.40 7.13 6.58
C ALA A 66 -13.54 6.14 6.87
N GLN A 67 -13.25 4.88 7.22
CA GLN A 67 -14.26 3.87 7.57
C GLN A 67 -15.03 4.20 8.85
N GLN A 68 -14.33 4.73 9.85
CA GLN A 68 -14.93 5.15 11.12
C GLN A 68 -15.75 6.44 10.97
N GLY A 69 -15.33 7.34 10.07
CA GLY A 69 -16.06 8.54 9.69
C GLY A 69 -17.25 8.28 8.76
N ASN A 70 -17.25 7.18 8.00
CA ASN A 70 -18.37 6.76 7.13
C ASN A 70 -19.44 5.92 7.83
N ARG A 71 -19.74 6.23 9.10
CA ARG A 71 -21.07 6.03 9.69
C ARG A 71 -21.88 7.35 9.75
N ALA A 72 -21.54 8.32 8.90
CA ALA A 72 -22.33 9.53 8.69
C ALA A 72 -22.08 10.15 7.29
N ALA A 73 -22.60 9.52 6.23
CA ALA A 73 -23.09 10.16 5.00
C ALA A 73 -23.87 9.14 4.16
#